data_AF-A0A2B4SFG0-F1
#
_entry.id   AF-A0A2B4SFG0-F1
#
_cell.length_a   1.000
_cell.length_b   1.000
_cell.length_c   1.000
_cell.angle_alpha   90.00
_cell.angle_beta   90.00
_cell.angle_gamma   90.00
#
_symmetry.space_group_name_H-M   'P 1'
#
loop_
_entity.id
_entity.type
_entity.pdbx_description
1 polymer ?
#
loop_
_entity_poly.entity_id
_entity_poly.type
_entity_poly.pdbx_seq_one_letter_code
_entity_poly.pdbx_strand_id
1 'polypeptide(L)'
;MGDLNLNKLRPGEKEGKILCDLEEVFDLECLIKEPTRITENSSTLLDVILTNQPQVFREGGVYNPEISDDHMVYASLKEKAVQHKNRILKVRSYENLDEEKFKEDLEMAPWQVGEGFESVDEQYEYWEALLNKIVDEHLPARDMKAIRNGEWIAKFKRGEWIAVYKKDDKQRDINYRPITVLPCVNKVYEVLLAQQVSKFMDDRLSDAITAYRAKKSCETTLIRMTETWRAELDKGMSTFGPLMKNIFQNDMPNIISDAYVSMYADDHQVFVANESTKIAEKILVDNGERMTKWYQDNRLKVNCDKYQAMFLGNLKGERNIDLDIGGEKVQQSQSIKILGVNLDENLNFRDHIRSVGKKVGGVIGILSRLKNLIPVNAKLLLYK
;
A
#
# COMPACT_ATOMS: atom_id res chain seq x y z
N MET A 1 14.64 19.19 -7.58
CA MET A 1 15.16 19.28 -8.95
C MET A 1 15.65 17.90 -9.31
N GLY A 2 15.26 17.38 -10.48
CA GLY A 2 15.66 16.04 -10.91
C GLY A 2 17.14 15.96 -11.27
N ASP A 3 17.57 14.75 -11.62
CA ASP A 3 18.88 14.46 -12.20
C ASP A 3 19.11 15.35 -13.43
N LEU A 4 20.09 16.26 -13.32
CA LEU A 4 20.42 17.22 -14.37
C LEU A 4 21.20 16.56 -15.51
N ASN A 5 21.86 15.41 -15.27
CA ASN A 5 22.76 14.75 -16.22
C ASN A 5 23.75 15.70 -16.91
N LEU A 6 24.21 16.74 -16.20
CA LEU A 6 25.15 17.71 -16.74
C LEU A 6 26.56 17.38 -16.24
N ASN A 7 27.47 17.03 -17.16
CA ASN A 7 28.82 16.64 -16.77
C ASN A 7 29.71 17.86 -16.47
N LYS A 8 29.98 18.09 -15.18
CA LYS A 8 30.82 19.21 -14.71
C LYS A 8 32.28 19.09 -15.14
N LEU A 9 32.79 17.89 -15.43
CA LEU A 9 34.18 17.69 -15.84
C LEU A 9 34.48 18.19 -17.26
N ARG A 10 33.44 18.61 -18.02
CA ARG A 10 33.58 19.12 -19.40
C ARG A 10 33.04 20.55 -19.54
N PRO A 11 33.71 21.55 -18.94
CA PRO A 11 33.20 22.93 -18.93
C PRO A 11 33.11 23.59 -20.32
N GLY A 12 33.84 23.06 -21.33
CA GLY A 12 33.78 23.54 -22.71
C GLY A 12 32.62 22.96 -23.54
N GLU A 13 31.97 21.90 -23.08
CA GLU A 13 30.79 21.33 -23.73
C GLU A 13 29.52 22.04 -23.25
N LYS A 14 28.46 22.02 -24.06
CA LYS A 14 27.20 22.72 -23.78
C LYS A 14 26.65 22.40 -22.38
N GLU A 15 26.78 21.16 -21.95
CA GLU A 15 26.27 20.65 -20.67
C GLU A 15 27.06 21.21 -19.47
N GLY A 16 28.38 21.10 -19.50
CA GLY A 16 29.24 21.63 -18.42
C GLY A 16 29.23 23.15 -18.37
N LYS A 17 29.07 23.83 -19.51
CA LYS A 17 28.95 25.29 -19.58
C LYS A 17 27.71 25.79 -18.85
N ILE A 18 26.56 25.11 -18.98
CA ILE A 18 25.33 25.48 -18.27
C ILE A 18 25.55 25.46 -16.75
N LEU A 19 26.25 24.46 -16.21
CA LEU A 19 26.56 24.40 -14.78
C LEU A 19 27.51 25.53 -14.34
N CYS A 20 28.52 25.87 -15.16
CA CYS A 20 29.42 26.97 -14.86
C CYS A 20 28.69 28.32 -14.90
N ASP A 21 27.84 28.55 -15.90
CA ASP A 21 27.03 29.76 -16.01
C ASP A 21 26.07 29.89 -14.81
N LEU A 22 25.50 28.78 -14.32
CA LEU A 22 24.66 28.77 -13.11
C LEU A 22 25.45 29.11 -11.83
N GLU A 23 26.66 28.58 -11.67
CA GLU A 23 27.54 28.89 -10.54
C GLU A 23 27.89 30.39 -10.52
N GLU A 24 28.22 30.96 -11.67
CA GLU A 24 28.55 32.39 -11.79
C GLU A 24 27.34 33.31 -11.58
N VAL A 25 26.19 33.00 -12.19
CA VAL A 25 24.99 33.86 -12.10
C VAL A 25 24.40 33.90 -10.69
N PHE A 26 24.49 32.79 -9.95
CA PHE A 26 23.85 32.65 -8.64
C PHE A 26 24.83 32.63 -7.46
N ASP A 27 26.12 32.85 -7.70
CA ASP A 27 27.20 32.81 -6.68
C ASP A 27 27.17 31.49 -5.89
N LEU A 28 27.13 30.37 -6.63
CA LEU A 28 27.08 29.02 -6.06
C LEU A 28 28.45 28.33 -6.16
N GLU A 29 28.89 27.69 -5.08
CA GLU A 29 30.03 26.78 -5.08
C GLU A 29 29.56 25.32 -5.14
N CYS A 30 30.20 24.51 -6.00
CA CYS A 30 30.00 23.08 -6.02
C CYS A 30 30.85 22.38 -4.95
N LEU A 31 30.19 21.74 -3.98
CA LEU A 31 30.84 20.99 -2.91
C LEU A 31 31.44 19.64 -3.37
N ILE A 32 30.91 19.08 -4.47
CA ILE A 32 31.39 17.81 -5.04
C ILE A 32 32.41 18.11 -6.13
N LYS A 33 33.66 17.65 -5.94
CA LYS A 33 34.77 17.90 -6.88
C LYS A 33 35.30 16.63 -7.54
N GLU A 34 34.81 15.47 -7.11
CA GLU A 34 35.22 14.14 -7.60
C GLU A 34 34.15 13.56 -8.53
N PRO A 35 34.49 12.67 -9.48
CA PRO A 35 33.50 12.04 -10.35
C PRO A 35 32.47 11.21 -9.57
N THR A 36 31.20 11.32 -9.95
CA THR A 36 30.10 10.57 -9.31
C THR A 36 29.70 9.34 -10.09
N ARG A 37 30.00 9.28 -11.38
CA ARG A 37 29.81 8.07 -12.17
C ARG A 37 31.13 7.60 -12.74
N ILE A 38 31.55 6.40 -12.38
CA ILE A 38 32.82 5.81 -12.82
C ILE A 38 32.54 4.45 -13.45
N THR A 39 32.96 4.30 -14.71
CA THR A 39 32.94 3.05 -15.47
C THR A 39 34.38 2.67 -15.83
N GLU A 40 34.59 1.46 -16.37
CA GLU A 40 35.94 1.02 -16.80
C GLU A 40 36.61 1.99 -17.78
N ASN A 41 35.82 2.72 -18.59
CA ASN A 41 36.31 3.54 -19.69
C ASN A 41 35.96 5.04 -19.57
N SER A 42 35.22 5.46 -18.54
CA SER A 42 34.82 6.87 -18.39
C SER A 42 34.58 7.28 -16.93
N SER A 43 34.85 8.54 -16.63
CA SER A 43 34.51 9.20 -15.38
C SER A 43 33.74 10.50 -15.67
N THR A 44 32.58 10.66 -15.05
CA THR A 44 31.72 11.84 -15.20
C THR A 44 31.27 12.35 -13.82
N LEU A 45 31.15 13.67 -13.68
CA LEU A 45 30.59 14.32 -12.50
C LEU A 45 29.21 14.84 -12.87
N LEU A 46 28.18 14.05 -12.53
CA LEU A 46 26.78 14.35 -12.86
C LEU A 46 26.03 14.87 -11.65
N ASP A 47 26.33 14.34 -10.46
CA ASP A 47 25.64 14.68 -9.22
C ASP A 47 26.40 15.78 -8.47
N VAL A 48 25.89 16.99 -8.55
CA VAL A 48 26.49 18.18 -7.92
C VAL A 48 25.68 18.62 -6.70
N ILE A 49 26.38 19.12 -5.68
CA ILE A 49 25.77 19.85 -4.56
C ILE A 49 26.22 21.30 -4.65
N LEU A 50 25.33 22.18 -5.07
CA LEU A 50 25.58 23.62 -5.22
C LEU A 50 25.07 24.39 -4.00
N THR A 51 25.88 25.30 -3.46
CA THR A 51 25.48 26.15 -2.33
C THR A 51 26.09 27.55 -2.41
N ASN A 52 25.35 28.56 -1.97
CA ASN A 52 25.87 29.92 -1.75
C ASN A 52 26.40 30.11 -0.31
N GLN A 53 26.47 29.06 0.50
CA GLN A 53 26.99 29.11 1.87
C GLN A 53 27.93 27.93 2.18
N PRO A 54 29.04 27.76 1.43
CA PRO A 54 29.97 26.63 1.65
C PRO A 54 30.51 26.55 3.08
N GLN A 55 30.59 27.67 3.80
CA GLN A 55 31.05 27.76 5.19
C GLN A 55 30.22 26.95 6.19
N VAL A 56 28.92 26.71 5.93
CA VAL A 56 28.07 25.92 6.86
C VAL A 56 28.35 24.43 6.77
N PHE A 57 29.06 23.99 5.73
CA PHE A 57 29.47 22.61 5.54
C PHE A 57 30.88 22.40 6.12
N ARG A 58 31.10 21.21 6.68
CA ARG A 58 32.40 20.72 7.14
C ARG A 58 33.14 20.08 5.97
N GLU A 59 32.47 19.22 5.21
CA GLU A 59 32.99 18.67 3.96
C GLU A 59 31.85 18.28 3.01
N GLY A 60 32.20 18.12 1.74
CA GLY A 60 31.38 17.45 0.74
C GLY A 60 32.24 16.41 0.04
N GLY A 61 31.65 15.29 -0.37
CA GLY A 61 32.41 14.21 -0.96
C GLY A 61 31.56 13.16 -1.64
N VAL A 62 32.26 12.19 -2.21
CA VAL A 62 31.70 11.06 -2.93
C VAL A 62 32.00 9.78 -2.14
N TYR A 63 31.02 8.90 -2.03
CA TYR A 63 31.13 7.60 -1.37
C TYR A 63 30.75 6.51 -2.37
N ASN A 64 31.67 5.59 -2.65
CA ASN A 64 31.41 4.43 -3.48
C ASN A 64 30.85 3.28 -2.62
N PRO A 65 29.57 2.88 -2.80
CA PRO A 65 29.01 1.74 -2.09
C PRO A 65 29.36 0.37 -2.70
N GLU A 66 30.14 0.30 -3.78
CA GLU A 66 30.53 -0.91 -4.53
C GLU A 66 29.37 -1.73 -5.13
N ILE A 67 28.16 -1.17 -5.16
CA ILE A 67 26.94 -1.82 -5.68
C ILE A 67 26.46 -1.27 -7.03
N SER A 68 27.03 -0.15 -7.50
CA SER A 68 26.66 0.53 -8.75
C SER A 68 27.83 1.37 -9.28
N ASP A 69 27.79 1.67 -10.58
CA ASP A 69 28.64 2.63 -11.28
C ASP A 69 28.36 4.10 -10.90
N ASP A 70 27.24 4.38 -10.22
CA ASP A 70 26.93 5.67 -9.60
C ASP A 70 27.32 5.67 -8.11
N HIS A 71 28.27 6.52 -7.76
CA HIS A 71 28.69 6.81 -6.40
C HIS A 71 27.71 7.77 -5.72
N MET A 72 27.52 7.61 -4.41
CA MET A 72 26.68 8.49 -3.61
C MET A 72 27.39 9.79 -3.28
N VAL A 73 26.71 10.93 -3.40
CA VAL A 73 27.20 12.23 -2.93
C VAL A 73 26.73 12.54 -1.51
N TYR A 74 27.58 13.17 -0.71
CA TYR A 74 27.23 13.63 0.63
C TYR A 74 27.80 15.00 0.95
N ALA A 75 27.18 15.69 1.91
CA ALA A 75 27.72 16.91 2.52
C ALA A 75 27.43 16.90 4.03
N SER A 76 28.42 17.23 4.86
CA SER A 76 28.30 17.24 6.32
C SER A 76 28.16 18.68 6.83
N LEU A 77 27.15 18.96 7.67
CA LEU A 77 26.87 20.30 8.21
C LEU A 77 27.62 20.55 9.52
N LYS A 78 28.08 21.79 9.74
CA LYS A 78 28.67 22.26 11.01
C LYS A 78 27.56 22.63 12.01
N GLU A 79 26.95 21.64 12.64
CA GLU A 79 25.95 21.88 13.68
C GLU A 79 26.58 21.89 15.08
N LYS A 80 26.29 22.90 15.91
CA LYS A 80 26.69 22.92 17.32
C LYS A 80 25.66 22.15 18.13
N ALA A 81 26.04 20.98 18.67
CA ALA A 81 25.18 20.23 19.58
C ALA A 81 24.81 21.08 20.80
N VAL A 82 23.51 21.18 21.10
CA VAL A 82 23.01 21.90 22.27
C VAL A 82 23.45 21.16 23.55
N GLN A 83 24.39 21.74 24.31
CA GLN A 83 24.72 21.24 25.63
C GLN A 83 23.55 21.48 26.59
N HIS A 84 22.84 20.41 26.95
CA HIS A 84 21.79 20.49 27.96
C HIS A 84 22.43 20.57 29.35
N LYS A 85 21.90 21.38 30.28
CA LYS A 85 22.39 21.45 31.68
C LYS A 85 21.93 20.23 32.50
N ASN A 86 22.80 19.63 33.33
CA ASN A 86 22.45 18.43 34.12
C ASN A 86 21.29 18.74 35.08
N ARG A 87 20.26 17.87 35.11
CA ARG A 87 19.13 17.98 36.03
C ARG A 87 19.45 17.20 37.32
N ILE A 88 19.29 17.84 38.46
CA ILE A 88 19.39 17.20 39.77
C ILE A 88 17.98 16.75 40.17
N LEU A 89 17.83 15.49 40.60
CA LEU A 89 16.59 14.94 41.12
C LEU A 89 16.73 14.75 42.63
N LYS A 90 15.74 15.21 43.40
CA LYS A 90 15.62 14.85 44.81
C LYS A 90 14.92 13.51 44.90
N VAL A 91 15.60 12.50 45.43
CA VAL A 91 15.06 11.14 45.65
C VAL A 91 15.24 10.75 47.10
N ARG A 92 14.43 9.82 47.59
CA ARG A 92 14.54 9.27 48.94
C ARG A 92 15.54 8.11 48.95
N SER A 93 16.44 8.06 49.93
CA SER A 93 17.42 6.97 50.05
C SER A 93 16.84 5.79 50.84
N TYR A 94 16.96 4.58 50.28
CA TYR A 94 16.55 3.33 50.94
C TYR A 94 17.77 2.53 51.47
N GLU A 95 18.99 3.03 51.30
CA GLU A 95 20.23 2.27 51.56
C GLU A 95 20.37 1.79 53.01
N ASN A 96 19.78 2.52 53.97
CA ASN A 96 19.83 2.19 55.39
C ASN A 96 18.42 2.08 56.01
N LEU A 97 17.40 1.72 55.21
CA LEU A 97 16.05 1.58 55.72
C LEU A 97 15.97 0.36 56.66
N ASP A 98 15.63 0.62 57.92
CA ASP A 98 15.18 -0.41 58.86
C ASP A 98 13.65 -0.48 58.80
N GLU A 99 13.13 -1.49 58.11
CA GLU A 99 11.69 -1.64 57.86
C GLU A 99 10.88 -1.83 59.14
N GLU A 100 11.43 -2.49 60.15
CA GLU A 100 10.71 -2.76 61.40
C GLU A 100 10.64 -1.49 62.25
N LYS A 101 11.77 -0.78 62.39
CA LYS A 101 11.79 0.50 63.10
C LYS A 101 10.91 1.56 62.42
N PHE A 102 10.86 1.59 61.08
CA PHE A 102 10.00 2.52 60.34
C PHE A 102 8.51 2.25 60.59
N LYS A 103 8.09 0.98 60.67
CA LYS A 103 6.72 0.61 61.04
C LYS A 103 6.41 0.98 62.49
N GLU A 104 7.32 0.67 63.41
CA GLU A 104 7.16 1.04 64.83
C GLU A 104 6.96 2.55 65.00
N ASP A 105 7.79 3.37 64.37
CA ASP A 105 7.69 4.84 64.47
C ASP A 105 6.41 5.39 63.82
N LEU A 106 5.89 4.74 62.77
CA LEU A 106 4.57 5.07 62.19
C LEU A 106 3.41 4.67 63.11
N GLU A 107 3.49 3.53 63.78
CA GLU A 107 2.44 3.07 64.71
C GLU A 107 2.42 3.90 66.00
N MET A 108 3.58 4.30 66.52
CA MET A 108 3.71 5.11 67.73
C MET A 108 3.44 6.61 67.52
N ALA A 109 3.33 7.05 66.27
CA ALA A 109 3.12 8.45 65.96
C ALA A 109 1.75 8.94 66.49
N PRO A 110 1.68 10.14 67.11
CA PRO A 110 0.47 10.66 67.74
C PRO A 110 -0.51 11.24 66.72
N TRP A 111 -1.07 10.39 65.86
CA TRP A 111 -2.01 10.77 64.79
C TRP A 111 -3.30 11.38 65.35
N GLN A 112 -3.76 10.88 66.49
CA GLN A 112 -5.03 11.27 67.13
C GLN A 112 -5.04 12.73 67.60
N VAL A 113 -3.86 13.34 67.79
CA VAL A 113 -3.74 14.78 68.11
C VAL A 113 -4.27 15.64 66.95
N GLY A 114 -4.15 15.15 65.71
CA GLY A 114 -4.69 15.80 64.52
C GLY A 114 -6.22 15.92 64.54
N GLU A 115 -6.93 14.98 65.15
CA GLU A 115 -8.40 14.99 65.19
C GLU A 115 -8.97 16.12 66.07
N GLY A 116 -8.12 16.75 66.90
CA GLY A 116 -8.49 17.85 67.78
C GLY A 116 -8.52 19.24 67.13
N PHE A 117 -8.07 19.38 65.88
CA PHE A 117 -8.09 20.67 65.17
C PHE A 117 -9.47 20.96 64.55
N GLU A 118 -9.89 22.22 64.57
CA GLU A 118 -11.22 22.65 64.10
C GLU A 118 -11.32 22.69 62.57
N SER A 119 -10.20 22.95 61.88
CA SER A 119 -10.15 23.05 60.41
C SER A 119 -9.55 21.80 59.79
N VAL A 120 -10.16 21.31 58.71
CA VAL A 120 -9.62 20.19 57.89
C VAL A 120 -8.22 20.50 57.37
N ASP A 121 -7.93 21.78 57.06
CA ASP A 121 -6.61 22.19 56.58
C ASP A 121 -5.55 22.03 57.70
N GLU A 122 -5.88 22.38 58.94
CA GLU A 122 -4.99 22.21 60.10
C GLU A 122 -4.75 20.73 60.43
N GLN A 123 -5.79 19.89 60.27
CA GLN A 123 -5.65 18.44 60.42
C GLN A 123 -4.70 17.86 59.38
N TYR A 124 -4.81 18.31 58.12
CA TYR A 124 -3.94 17.88 57.03
C TYR A 124 -2.50 18.35 57.23
N GLU A 125 -2.29 19.62 57.59
CA GLU A 125 -0.95 20.18 57.83
C GLU A 125 -0.23 19.45 58.97
N TYR A 126 -0.95 19.14 60.06
CA TYR A 126 -0.39 18.36 61.17
C TYR A 126 -0.01 16.94 60.73
N TRP A 127 -0.91 16.25 60.03
CA TRP A 127 -0.65 14.90 59.52
C TRP A 127 0.55 14.88 58.55
N GLU A 128 0.58 15.83 57.61
CA GLU A 128 1.64 15.96 56.62
C GLU A 128 2.99 16.24 57.30
N ALA A 129 3.03 17.13 58.28
CA ALA A 129 4.26 17.43 59.03
C ALA A 129 4.77 16.21 59.80
N LEU A 130 3.88 15.46 60.46
CA LEU A 130 4.23 14.27 61.24
C LEU A 130 4.73 13.14 60.34
N LEU A 131 4.02 12.87 59.24
CA LEU A 131 4.43 11.87 58.26
C LEU A 131 5.78 12.24 57.61
N ASN A 132 5.93 13.49 57.17
CA ASN A 132 7.18 13.93 56.56
C ASN A 132 8.35 13.83 57.53
N LYS A 133 8.15 14.13 58.83
CA LYS A 133 9.20 13.96 59.85
C LYS A 133 9.67 12.50 59.95
N ILE A 134 8.76 11.54 60.02
CA ILE A 134 9.09 10.11 60.12
C ILE A 134 9.75 9.64 58.82
N VAL A 135 9.20 10.02 57.67
CA VAL A 135 9.77 9.70 56.35
C VAL A 135 11.15 10.33 56.17
N ASP A 136 11.39 11.56 56.63
CA ASP A 136 12.70 12.22 56.53
C ASP A 136 13.77 11.54 57.39
N GLU A 137 13.38 11.01 58.55
CA GLU A 137 14.27 10.29 59.46
C GLU A 137 14.71 8.93 58.89
N HIS A 138 13.76 8.16 58.33
CA HIS A 138 14.03 6.81 57.82
C HIS A 138 14.43 6.77 56.34
N LEU A 139 13.97 7.74 55.56
CA LEU A 139 14.17 7.83 54.12
C LEU A 139 14.68 9.24 53.77
N PRO A 140 15.91 9.62 54.16
CA PRO A 140 16.40 10.97 53.95
C PRO A 140 16.46 11.31 52.46
N ALA A 141 16.10 12.56 52.14
CA ALA A 141 16.23 13.07 50.79
C ALA A 141 17.70 13.19 50.40
N ARG A 142 18.04 12.73 49.20
CA ARG A 142 19.37 12.89 48.60
C ARG A 142 19.25 13.46 47.20
N ASP A 143 20.23 14.31 46.87
CA ASP A 143 20.40 14.79 45.51
C ASP A 143 21.07 13.71 44.67
N MET A 144 20.34 13.22 43.68
CA MET A 144 20.86 12.31 42.68
C MET A 144 20.99 13.07 41.36
N LYS A 145 22.20 13.08 40.79
CA LYS A 145 22.38 13.52 39.39
C LYS A 145 21.53 12.59 38.53
N ALA A 146 20.59 13.14 37.76
CA ALA A 146 19.87 12.32 36.80
C ALA A 146 20.90 11.61 35.92
N ILE A 147 20.87 10.27 35.90
CA ILE A 147 21.76 9.48 35.06
C ILE A 147 21.56 9.94 33.62
N ARG A 148 22.63 10.49 33.05
CA ARG A 148 22.63 11.11 31.72
C ARG A 148 23.52 10.41 30.73
N ASN A 149 24.18 9.33 31.13
CA ASN A 149 24.65 8.39 30.15
C ASN A 149 23.37 7.87 29.49
N GLY A 150 23.14 8.18 28.21
CA GLY A 150 22.11 7.53 27.39
C GLY A 150 22.37 6.02 27.21
N GLU A 151 23.16 5.43 28.10
CA GLU A 151 23.56 4.04 28.11
C GLU A 151 22.50 3.27 28.87
N TRP A 152 21.65 2.61 28.09
CA TRP A 152 20.71 1.65 28.61
C TRP A 152 21.45 0.54 29.38
N ILE A 153 21.02 0.27 30.62
CA ILE A 153 21.66 -0.69 31.53
C ILE A 153 21.78 -2.05 30.85
N ALA A 154 23.01 -2.57 30.72
CA ALA A 154 23.30 -3.78 29.95
C ALA A 154 22.51 -5.02 30.41
N LYS A 155 22.24 -5.14 31.73
CA LYS A 155 21.41 -6.24 32.28
C LYS A 155 19.97 -6.20 31.74
N PHE A 156 19.43 -5.02 31.47
CA PHE A 156 18.08 -4.87 30.92
C PHE A 156 18.02 -5.13 29.41
N LYS A 157 19.15 -5.25 28.71
CA LYS A 157 19.18 -5.67 27.29
C LYS A 157 18.96 -7.18 27.10
N ARG A 158 19.01 -7.98 28.18
CA ARG A 158 18.86 -9.43 28.11
C ARG A 158 17.38 -9.79 28.07
N GLY A 159 17.00 -10.70 27.18
CA GLY A 159 15.66 -11.26 27.08
C GLY A 159 15.72 -12.79 27.00
N GLU A 160 14.62 -13.44 27.37
CA GLU A 160 14.48 -14.88 27.26
C GLU A 160 13.95 -15.27 25.90
N TRP A 161 14.45 -16.35 25.33
CA TRP A 161 14.02 -16.82 24.02
C TRP A 161 12.97 -17.91 24.18
N ILE A 162 11.85 -17.77 23.47
CA ILE A 162 10.78 -18.75 23.41
C ILE A 162 10.43 -19.08 21.95
N ALA A 163 10.12 -20.35 21.71
CA ALA A 163 9.65 -20.82 20.42
C ALA A 163 8.11 -20.72 20.35
N VAL A 164 7.58 -19.89 19.45
CA VAL A 164 6.13 -19.76 19.23
C VAL A 164 5.73 -20.41 17.92
N TYR A 165 4.86 -21.41 18.00
CA TYR A 165 4.40 -22.16 16.84
C TYR A 165 3.65 -21.27 15.81
N LYS A 166 4.01 -21.42 14.52
CA LYS A 166 3.38 -20.74 13.37
C LYS A 166 2.16 -21.51 12.88
N LYS A 167 2.39 -22.65 12.22
CA LYS A 167 1.43 -23.50 11.49
C LYS A 167 2.12 -24.79 11.02
N ASP A 168 1.36 -25.76 10.52
CA ASP A 168 1.81 -27.03 9.92
C ASP A 168 2.43 -28.03 10.94
N ASP A 169 3.28 -28.97 10.51
CA ASP A 169 3.78 -30.05 11.38
C ASP A 169 4.54 -29.52 12.62
N LYS A 170 4.04 -29.85 13.83
CA LYS A 170 4.62 -29.42 15.11
C LYS A 170 5.96 -30.06 15.44
N GLN A 171 6.38 -31.12 14.73
CA GLN A 171 7.66 -31.79 14.95
C GLN A 171 8.82 -31.14 14.18
N ARG A 172 8.52 -30.18 13.30
CA ARG A 172 9.55 -29.46 12.54
C ARG A 172 9.85 -28.12 13.18
N ASP A 173 11.13 -27.90 13.47
CA ASP A 173 11.67 -26.66 14.03
C ASP A 173 11.39 -25.42 13.15
N ILE A 174 11.37 -25.57 11.82
CA ILE A 174 11.06 -24.50 10.86
C ILE A 174 9.68 -23.86 11.08
N ASN A 175 8.78 -24.59 11.74
CA ASN A 175 7.40 -24.18 12.00
C ASN A 175 7.25 -23.40 13.30
N TYR A 176 8.35 -23.06 13.98
CA TYR A 176 8.35 -22.21 15.16
C TYR A 176 9.03 -20.87 14.86
N ARG A 177 8.51 -19.80 15.47
CA ARG A 177 9.13 -18.48 15.48
C ARG A 177 10.01 -18.35 16.71
N PRO A 178 11.28 -17.97 16.56
CA PRO A 178 12.04 -17.41 17.66
C PRO A 178 11.37 -16.09 18.12
N ILE A 179 10.95 -16.00 19.38
CA ILE A 179 10.47 -14.75 19.99
C ILE A 179 11.30 -14.46 21.24
N THR A 180 11.84 -13.25 21.34
CA THR A 180 12.51 -12.78 22.55
C THR A 180 11.52 -12.08 23.47
N VAL A 181 11.32 -12.62 24.67
CA VAL A 181 10.57 -11.99 25.75
C VAL A 181 11.51 -11.05 26.50
N LEU A 182 11.21 -9.75 26.42
CA LEU A 182 12.00 -8.73 27.10
C LEU A 182 11.46 -8.48 28.53
N PRO A 183 12.33 -8.07 29.47
CA PRO A 183 11.90 -7.64 30.80
C PRO A 183 10.89 -6.48 30.72
N CYS A 184 9.96 -6.40 31.69
CA CYS A 184 8.90 -5.39 31.73
C CYS A 184 9.43 -3.95 31.56
N VAL A 185 10.58 -3.64 32.15
CA VAL A 185 11.25 -2.33 32.04
C VAL A 185 11.62 -1.97 30.58
N ASN A 186 12.03 -2.95 29.75
CA ASN A 186 12.25 -2.71 28.32
C ASN A 186 10.95 -2.38 27.60
N LYS A 187 9.84 -3.02 27.97
CA LYS A 187 8.56 -2.76 27.33
C LYS A 187 8.10 -1.32 27.56
N VAL A 188 8.30 -0.80 28.78
CA VAL A 188 8.02 0.61 29.10
C VAL A 188 8.90 1.53 28.25
N TYR A 189 10.20 1.24 28.16
CA TYR A 189 11.12 2.03 27.35
C TYR A 189 10.78 2.00 25.85
N GLU A 190 10.48 0.82 25.28
CA GLU A 190 10.05 0.66 23.89
C GLU A 190 8.81 1.49 23.58
N VAL A 191 7.82 1.51 24.49
CA VAL A 191 6.60 2.31 24.30
C VAL A 191 6.93 3.80 24.26
N LEU A 192 7.75 4.29 25.20
CA LEU A 192 8.15 5.70 25.24
C LEU A 192 8.99 6.10 24.01
N LEU A 193 9.91 5.22 23.60
CA LEU A 193 10.74 5.43 22.42
C LEU A 193 9.89 5.40 21.15
N ALA A 194 9.00 4.42 21.01
CA ALA A 194 8.11 4.29 19.86
C ALA A 194 7.21 5.51 19.73
N GLN A 195 6.70 6.08 20.84
CA GLN A 195 5.91 7.32 20.81
C GLN A 195 6.71 8.51 20.25
N GLN A 196 7.97 8.67 20.68
CA GLN A 196 8.83 9.76 20.22
C GLN A 196 9.25 9.58 18.75
N VAL A 197 9.76 8.38 18.42
CA VAL A 197 10.29 8.07 17.08
C VAL A 197 9.16 8.04 16.05
N SER A 198 8.02 7.41 16.35
CA SER A 198 6.90 7.34 15.40
C SER A 198 6.38 8.74 15.09
N LYS A 199 6.24 9.62 16.10
CA LYS A 199 5.81 11.00 15.89
C LYS A 199 6.80 11.80 15.03
N PHE A 200 8.10 11.60 15.24
CA PHE A 200 9.13 12.25 14.43
C PHE A 200 9.16 11.75 12.98
N MET A 201 8.92 10.45 12.79
CA MET A 201 9.01 9.79 11.48
C MET A 201 7.71 9.85 10.66
N ASP A 202 6.55 10.17 11.25
CA ASP A 202 5.27 10.00 10.57
C ASP A 202 5.16 10.81 9.26
N ASP A 203 5.65 12.05 9.26
CA ASP A 203 5.66 12.92 8.08
C ASP A 203 6.82 12.64 7.10
N ARG A 204 7.79 11.81 7.52
CA ARG A 204 9.00 11.47 6.75
C ARG A 204 8.92 10.11 6.07
N LEU A 205 8.05 9.22 6.59
CA LEU A 205 7.84 7.90 6.02
C LEU A 205 6.97 8.01 4.78
N SER A 206 7.46 7.44 3.68
CA SER A 206 6.72 7.32 2.42
C SER A 206 5.30 6.82 2.67
N ASP A 207 4.35 7.43 1.97
CA ASP A 207 2.97 6.97 1.98
C ASP A 207 2.81 5.56 1.44
N ALA A 208 3.78 5.08 0.65
CA ALA A 208 3.87 3.72 0.18
C ALA A 208 3.89 2.69 1.34
N ILE A 209 4.46 3.07 2.49
CA ILE A 209 4.59 2.23 3.67
C ILE A 209 3.34 2.38 4.53
N THR A 210 2.58 1.29 4.66
CA THR A 210 1.29 1.23 5.37
C THR A 210 1.34 0.35 6.61
N ALA A 211 2.22 -0.66 6.64
CA ALA A 211 2.36 -1.55 7.79
C ALA A 211 2.85 -0.80 9.03
N TYR A 212 2.34 -1.19 10.20
CA TYR A 212 2.74 -0.67 11.52
C TYR A 212 2.60 0.85 11.71
N ARG A 213 1.74 1.50 10.91
CA ARG A 213 1.46 2.93 11.05
C ARG A 213 0.07 3.15 11.62
N ALA A 214 -0.07 4.20 12.42
CA ALA A 214 -1.36 4.60 12.94
C ALA A 214 -2.34 4.86 11.78
N LYS A 215 -3.57 4.35 11.91
CA LYS A 215 -4.66 4.52 10.92
C LYS A 215 -4.38 3.93 9.53
N LYS A 216 -3.35 3.10 9.36
CA LYS A 216 -3.09 2.34 8.13
C LYS A 216 -3.15 0.84 8.45
N SER A 217 -3.68 0.06 7.51
CA SER A 217 -3.86 -1.39 7.67
C SER A 217 -3.57 -2.17 6.38
N CYS A 218 -3.71 -3.48 6.43
CA CYS A 218 -3.66 -4.34 5.25
C CYS A 218 -4.70 -3.91 4.21
N GLU A 219 -5.91 -3.57 4.66
CA GLU A 219 -7.01 -3.08 3.82
C GLU A 219 -6.65 -1.77 3.14
N THR A 220 -6.04 -0.81 3.84
CA THR A 220 -5.56 0.45 3.23
C THR A 220 -4.58 0.18 2.09
N THR A 221 -3.74 -0.83 2.24
CA THR A 221 -2.74 -1.23 1.24
C THR A 221 -3.42 -1.83 0.01
N LEU A 222 -4.36 -2.76 0.24
CA LEU A 222 -5.14 -3.40 -0.81
C LEU A 222 -5.94 -2.37 -1.60
N ILE A 223 -6.65 -1.47 -0.94
CA ILE A 223 -7.41 -0.39 -1.59
C ILE A 223 -6.50 0.46 -2.47
N ARG A 224 -5.35 0.91 -1.93
CA ARG A 224 -4.42 1.72 -2.72
C ARG A 224 -3.92 0.96 -3.94
N MET A 225 -3.54 -0.32 -3.79
CA MET A 225 -3.08 -1.15 -4.89
C MET A 225 -4.16 -1.32 -5.96
N THR A 226 -5.38 -1.69 -5.57
CA THR A 226 -6.49 -1.92 -6.51
C THR A 226 -6.91 -0.65 -7.21
N GLU A 227 -6.98 0.49 -6.52
CA GLU A 227 -7.32 1.78 -7.14
C GLU A 227 -6.23 2.26 -8.09
N THR A 228 -4.95 2.06 -7.72
CA THR A 228 -3.83 2.38 -8.63
C THR A 228 -3.88 1.51 -9.88
N TRP A 229 -4.05 0.19 -9.72
CA TRP A 229 -4.17 -0.72 -10.87
C TRP A 229 -5.37 -0.40 -11.74
N ARG A 230 -6.50 -0.07 -11.13
CA ARG A 230 -7.71 0.33 -11.85
C ARG A 230 -7.49 1.62 -12.64
N ALA A 231 -6.88 2.63 -12.03
CA ALA A 231 -6.53 3.86 -12.72
C ALA A 231 -5.55 3.62 -13.88
N GLU A 232 -4.56 2.73 -13.73
CA GLU A 232 -3.63 2.38 -14.82
C GLU A 232 -4.30 1.54 -15.92
N LEU A 233 -5.25 0.66 -15.57
CA LEU A 233 -6.09 -0.04 -16.55
C LEU A 233 -6.99 0.92 -17.31
N ASP A 234 -7.61 1.88 -16.62
CA ASP A 234 -8.46 2.92 -17.20
C ASP A 234 -7.66 3.87 -18.12
N LYS A 235 -6.36 4.06 -17.87
CA LYS A 235 -5.44 4.80 -18.76
C LYS A 235 -5.08 4.05 -20.05
N GLY A 236 -5.44 2.78 -20.21
CA GLY A 236 -5.34 2.06 -21.47
C GLY A 236 -3.93 1.74 -21.97
N MET A 237 -2.90 1.77 -21.11
CA MET A 237 -1.50 1.55 -21.54
C MET A 237 -1.12 0.08 -21.81
N SER A 238 -2.02 -0.89 -21.64
CA SER A 238 -1.78 -2.28 -22.06
C SER A 238 -2.43 -2.56 -23.42
N THR A 239 -1.86 -2.01 -24.48
CA THR A 239 -2.26 -2.35 -25.87
C THR A 239 -1.74 -3.72 -26.30
N PHE A 240 -0.72 -4.27 -25.62
CA PHE A 240 -0.09 -5.54 -26.01
C PHE A 240 -0.93 -6.77 -25.67
N GLY A 241 -1.56 -6.82 -24.49
CA GLY A 241 -2.39 -7.98 -24.09
C GLY A 241 -3.57 -8.25 -25.05
N PRO A 242 -4.42 -7.25 -25.34
CA PRO A 242 -5.50 -7.39 -26.32
C PRO A 242 -4.99 -7.73 -27.73
N LEU A 243 -3.87 -7.13 -28.16
CA LEU A 243 -3.26 -7.44 -29.45
C LEU A 243 -2.76 -8.88 -29.51
N MET A 244 -2.08 -9.37 -28.47
CA MET A 244 -1.63 -10.76 -28.38
C MET A 244 -2.80 -11.74 -28.39
N LYS A 245 -3.94 -11.40 -27.76
CA LYS A 245 -5.16 -12.21 -27.85
C LYS A 245 -5.68 -12.26 -29.29
N ASN A 246 -5.71 -11.14 -30.00
CA ASN A 246 -6.10 -11.10 -31.41
C ASN A 246 -5.14 -11.92 -32.28
N ILE A 247 -3.83 -11.81 -32.08
CA ILE A 247 -2.81 -12.60 -32.79
C ILE A 247 -3.01 -14.10 -32.52
N PHE A 248 -3.26 -14.48 -31.26
CA PHE A 248 -3.45 -15.86 -30.85
C PHE A 248 -4.66 -16.53 -31.53
N GLN A 249 -5.77 -15.81 -31.70
CA GLN A 249 -6.99 -16.36 -32.30
C GLN A 249 -7.14 -16.06 -33.81
N ASN A 250 -6.10 -15.51 -34.45
CA ASN A 250 -6.16 -15.00 -35.82
C ASN A 250 -6.40 -16.07 -36.88
N ASP A 251 -6.11 -17.34 -36.57
CA ASP A 251 -6.33 -18.49 -37.44
C ASP A 251 -7.73 -19.12 -37.26
N MET A 252 -8.48 -18.78 -36.20
CA MET A 252 -9.81 -19.33 -35.95
C MET A 252 -10.81 -19.06 -37.10
N PRO A 253 -10.87 -17.87 -37.72
CA PRO A 253 -11.77 -17.67 -38.87
C PRO A 253 -11.51 -18.62 -40.04
N ASN A 254 -10.27 -19.09 -40.20
CA ASN A 254 -9.85 -19.92 -41.34
C ASN A 254 -10.35 -21.38 -41.23
N ILE A 255 -10.78 -21.82 -40.06
CA ILE A 255 -11.34 -23.17 -39.87
C ILE A 255 -12.86 -23.23 -40.13
N ILE A 256 -13.52 -22.07 -40.19
CA ILE A 256 -14.96 -21.96 -40.43
C ILE A 256 -15.25 -22.13 -41.92
N SER A 257 -16.23 -22.96 -42.25
CA SER A 257 -16.65 -23.24 -43.63
C SER A 257 -18.15 -23.07 -43.77
N ASP A 258 -18.59 -22.50 -44.88
CA ASP A 258 -20.02 -22.36 -45.25
C ASP A 258 -20.88 -21.61 -44.21
N ALA A 259 -20.22 -20.84 -43.34
CA ALA A 259 -20.83 -20.02 -42.31
C ALA A 259 -20.04 -18.71 -42.13
N TYR A 260 -20.67 -17.74 -41.48
CA TYR A 260 -20.03 -16.49 -41.08
C TYR A 260 -19.62 -16.57 -39.61
N VAL A 261 -18.51 -15.91 -39.27
CA VAL A 261 -18.02 -15.80 -37.91
C VAL A 261 -17.82 -14.33 -37.53
N SER A 262 -18.25 -13.97 -36.33
CA SER A 262 -17.97 -12.70 -35.68
C SER A 262 -17.25 -12.98 -34.37
N MET A 263 -16.21 -12.19 -34.07
CA MET A 263 -15.36 -12.40 -32.91
C MET A 263 -15.13 -11.08 -32.19
N TYR A 264 -15.33 -11.07 -30.88
CA TYR A 264 -14.97 -9.96 -30.02
C TYR A 264 -14.33 -10.49 -28.75
N ALA A 265 -13.01 -10.34 -28.64
CA ALA A 265 -12.24 -10.98 -27.59
C ALA A 265 -12.55 -12.50 -27.56
N ASP A 266 -13.10 -13.04 -26.48
CA ASP A 266 -13.48 -14.45 -26.31
C ASP A 266 -14.94 -14.77 -26.71
N ASP A 267 -15.73 -13.75 -27.04
CA ASP A 267 -17.11 -13.93 -27.52
C ASP A 267 -17.12 -14.17 -29.03
N HIS A 268 -17.46 -15.41 -29.43
CA HIS A 268 -17.52 -15.84 -30.83
C HIS A 268 -18.97 -16.14 -31.22
N GLN A 269 -19.40 -15.67 -32.40
CA GLN A 269 -20.71 -15.96 -32.96
C GLN A 269 -20.53 -16.59 -34.35
N VAL A 270 -21.06 -17.78 -34.55
CA VAL A 270 -21.14 -18.43 -35.86
C VAL A 270 -22.60 -18.43 -36.31
N PHE A 271 -22.84 -17.99 -37.53
CA PHE A 271 -24.19 -17.90 -38.09
C PHE A 271 -24.21 -18.25 -39.58
N VAL A 272 -25.31 -18.84 -40.01
CA VAL A 272 -25.54 -19.29 -41.38
C VAL A 272 -26.94 -18.88 -41.82
N ALA A 273 -27.07 -18.47 -43.08
CA ALA A 273 -28.35 -18.22 -43.72
C ALA A 273 -28.58 -19.31 -44.76
N ASN A 274 -29.66 -20.06 -44.63
CA ASN A 274 -30.03 -21.13 -45.57
C ASN A 274 -31.56 -21.25 -45.68
N GLU A 275 -32.06 -21.68 -46.83
CA GLU A 275 -33.48 -21.96 -47.04
C GLU A 275 -33.95 -23.20 -46.27
N SER A 276 -33.05 -24.14 -46.00
CA SER A 276 -33.32 -25.38 -45.28
C SER A 276 -32.71 -25.35 -43.87
N THR A 277 -33.55 -25.52 -42.86
CA THR A 277 -33.14 -25.60 -41.44
C THR A 277 -32.19 -26.75 -41.19
N LYS A 278 -32.43 -27.92 -41.80
CA LYS A 278 -31.58 -29.11 -41.67
C LYS A 278 -30.17 -28.90 -42.22
N ILE A 279 -30.04 -28.11 -43.30
CA ILE A 279 -28.73 -27.77 -43.87
C ILE A 279 -28.02 -26.78 -42.95
N ALA A 280 -28.72 -25.77 -42.44
CA ALA A 280 -28.18 -24.82 -41.48
C ALA A 280 -27.71 -25.51 -40.18
N GLU A 281 -28.51 -26.42 -39.63
CA GLU A 281 -28.16 -27.27 -38.48
C GLU A 281 -26.87 -28.03 -38.71
N LYS A 282 -26.78 -28.75 -39.83
CA LYS A 282 -25.59 -29.51 -40.19
C LYS A 282 -24.35 -28.62 -40.27
N ILE A 283 -24.45 -27.47 -40.94
CA ILE A 283 -23.34 -26.52 -41.06
C ILE A 283 -22.92 -26.00 -39.67
N LEU A 284 -23.87 -25.69 -38.79
CA LEU A 284 -23.58 -25.19 -37.44
C LEU A 284 -22.92 -26.26 -36.56
N VAL A 285 -23.40 -27.51 -36.62
CA VAL A 285 -22.80 -28.65 -35.90
C VAL A 285 -21.37 -28.88 -36.39
N ASP A 286 -21.16 -29.01 -37.71
CA ASP A 286 -19.85 -29.24 -38.30
C ASP A 286 -18.84 -28.14 -37.90
N ASN A 287 -19.27 -26.87 -37.90
CA ASN A 287 -18.40 -25.76 -37.46
C ASN A 287 -18.19 -25.74 -35.94
N GLY A 288 -19.21 -26.08 -35.15
CA GLY A 288 -19.10 -26.20 -33.70
C GLY A 288 -18.07 -27.25 -33.28
N GLU A 289 -18.03 -28.39 -33.96
CA GLU A 289 -17.03 -29.44 -33.74
C GLU A 289 -15.61 -28.96 -34.11
N ARG A 290 -15.45 -28.28 -35.25
CA ARG A 290 -14.16 -27.69 -35.67
C ARG A 290 -13.64 -26.68 -34.66
N MET A 291 -14.51 -25.77 -34.18
CA MET A 291 -14.14 -24.80 -33.15
C MET A 291 -13.76 -25.50 -31.83
N THR A 292 -14.52 -26.51 -31.42
CA THR A 292 -14.25 -27.27 -30.20
C THR A 292 -12.88 -27.95 -30.28
N LYS A 293 -12.55 -28.54 -31.43
CA LYS A 293 -11.22 -29.10 -31.70
C LYS A 293 -10.13 -28.03 -31.67
N TRP A 294 -10.34 -26.89 -32.32
CA TRP A 294 -9.38 -25.78 -32.30
C TRP A 294 -9.11 -25.26 -30.90
N TYR A 295 -10.14 -25.16 -30.04
CA TYR A 295 -9.95 -24.82 -28.63
C TYR A 295 -9.07 -25.84 -27.91
N GLN A 296 -9.30 -27.14 -28.11
CA GLN A 296 -8.49 -28.20 -27.50
C GLN A 296 -7.03 -28.19 -27.98
N ASP A 297 -6.83 -28.04 -29.29
CA ASP A 297 -5.51 -27.95 -29.90
C ASP A 297 -4.73 -26.75 -29.35
N ASN A 298 -5.41 -25.63 -29.13
CA ASN A 298 -4.87 -24.41 -28.53
C ASN A 298 -4.91 -24.37 -26.99
N ARG A 299 -5.15 -25.50 -26.32
CA ARG A 299 -5.15 -25.65 -24.84
C ARG A 299 -6.16 -24.74 -24.12
N LEU A 300 -7.24 -24.37 -24.78
CA LEU A 300 -8.37 -23.64 -24.20
C LEU A 300 -9.47 -24.59 -23.72
N LYS A 301 -10.09 -24.24 -22.59
CA LYS A 301 -11.24 -24.97 -22.05
C LYS A 301 -12.54 -24.37 -22.57
N VAL A 302 -13.30 -25.17 -23.32
CA VAL A 302 -14.64 -24.79 -23.80
C VAL A 302 -15.63 -24.82 -22.62
N ASN A 303 -16.57 -23.87 -22.62
CA ASN A 303 -17.68 -23.83 -21.68
C ASN A 303 -18.99 -24.04 -22.45
N CYS A 304 -19.36 -25.31 -22.63
CA CYS A 304 -20.54 -25.71 -23.39
C CYS A 304 -21.85 -25.19 -22.77
N ASP A 305 -21.91 -25.04 -21.44
CA ASP A 305 -23.08 -24.50 -20.72
C ASP A 305 -23.44 -23.07 -21.16
N LYS A 306 -22.47 -22.34 -21.72
CA LYS A 306 -22.68 -20.98 -22.24
C LYS A 306 -23.13 -20.94 -23.70
N TYR A 307 -23.09 -22.06 -24.41
CA TYR A 307 -23.48 -22.08 -25.81
C TYR A 307 -25.00 -21.87 -25.89
N GLN A 308 -25.40 -20.92 -26.74
CA GLN A 308 -26.78 -20.59 -26.97
C GLN A 308 -27.04 -20.49 -28.47
N ALA A 309 -28.19 -20.98 -28.91
CA ALA A 309 -28.62 -20.90 -30.30
C ALA A 309 -29.90 -20.07 -30.39
N MET A 310 -30.01 -19.25 -31.45
CA MET A 310 -31.20 -18.48 -31.76
C MET A 310 -31.49 -18.60 -33.24
N PHE A 311 -32.74 -18.90 -33.56
CA PHE A 311 -33.24 -18.92 -34.93
C PHE A 311 -33.70 -17.51 -35.32
N LEU A 312 -33.24 -17.02 -36.48
CA LEU A 312 -33.68 -15.75 -37.07
C LEU A 312 -34.37 -16.01 -38.40
N GLY A 313 -35.65 -15.67 -38.52
CA GLY A 313 -36.37 -15.78 -39.80
C GLY A 313 -37.89 -15.85 -39.69
N ASN A 314 -38.55 -15.66 -40.84
CA ASN A 314 -40.02 -15.61 -40.97
C ASN A 314 -40.65 -16.95 -41.38
N LEU A 315 -39.93 -18.08 -41.23
CA LEU A 315 -40.45 -19.39 -41.60
C LEU A 315 -41.72 -19.73 -40.79
N LYS A 316 -42.80 -20.04 -41.49
CA LYS A 316 -44.04 -20.60 -40.92
C LYS A 316 -43.81 -22.11 -40.74
N GLY A 317 -43.30 -22.55 -39.59
CA GLY A 317 -42.99 -23.95 -39.32
C GLY A 317 -42.32 -24.18 -37.97
N GLU A 318 -41.83 -25.41 -37.76
CA GLU A 318 -41.11 -25.82 -36.56
C GLU A 318 -39.79 -25.05 -36.44
N ARG A 319 -39.64 -24.30 -35.34
CA ARG A 319 -38.48 -23.42 -35.08
C ARG A 319 -37.39 -24.10 -34.25
N ASN A 320 -37.53 -25.39 -33.97
CA ASN A 320 -36.58 -26.11 -33.13
C ASN A 320 -35.33 -26.42 -33.95
N ILE A 321 -34.18 -25.94 -33.47
CA ILE A 321 -32.87 -26.30 -33.99
C ILE A 321 -32.26 -27.28 -32.98
N ASP A 322 -32.00 -28.53 -33.39
CA ASP A 322 -31.31 -29.49 -32.53
C ASP A 322 -29.80 -29.46 -32.84
N LEU A 323 -29.05 -28.72 -32.03
CA LEU A 323 -27.60 -28.66 -32.15
C LEU A 323 -26.97 -29.50 -31.03
N ASP A 324 -26.33 -30.59 -31.44
CA ASP A 324 -25.47 -31.41 -30.58
C ASP A 324 -24.03 -31.16 -31.01
N ILE A 325 -23.22 -30.57 -30.12
CA ILE A 325 -21.81 -30.28 -30.38
C ILE A 325 -20.98 -31.05 -29.37
N GLY A 326 -20.31 -32.11 -29.83
CA GLY A 326 -19.44 -32.91 -28.97
C GLY A 326 -20.17 -33.70 -27.87
N GLY A 327 -21.45 -34.03 -28.07
CA GLY A 327 -22.28 -34.76 -27.12
C GLY A 327 -23.07 -33.86 -26.15
N GLU A 328 -22.95 -32.55 -26.28
CA GLU A 328 -23.64 -31.55 -25.47
C GLU A 328 -24.70 -30.83 -26.32
N LYS A 329 -25.96 -30.87 -25.87
CA LYS A 329 -27.06 -30.16 -26.54
C LYS A 329 -26.99 -28.67 -26.24
N VAL A 330 -26.96 -27.86 -27.29
CA VAL A 330 -26.95 -26.40 -27.17
C VAL A 330 -28.34 -25.89 -26.80
N GLN A 331 -28.41 -25.00 -25.81
CA GLN A 331 -29.68 -24.41 -25.40
C GLN A 331 -30.21 -23.42 -26.44
N GLN A 332 -31.41 -23.67 -26.95
CA GLN A 332 -32.11 -22.71 -27.79
C GLN A 332 -32.78 -21.61 -26.95
N SER A 333 -32.67 -20.36 -27.40
CA SER A 333 -33.32 -19.20 -26.79
C SER A 333 -33.94 -18.28 -27.85
N GLN A 334 -35.04 -17.62 -27.49
CA GLN A 334 -35.70 -16.59 -28.30
C GLN A 334 -35.03 -15.21 -28.14
N SER A 335 -34.14 -15.06 -27.17
CA SER A 335 -33.36 -13.87 -26.94
C SER A 335 -31.96 -14.23 -26.45
N ILE A 336 -30.93 -13.70 -27.09
CA ILE A 336 -29.52 -13.88 -26.69
C ILE A 336 -28.91 -12.52 -26.38
N LYS A 337 -28.08 -12.46 -25.34
CA LYS A 337 -27.31 -11.27 -25.01
C LYS A 337 -25.94 -11.33 -25.67
N ILE A 338 -25.72 -10.49 -26.69
CA ILE A 338 -24.47 -10.40 -27.44
C ILE A 338 -23.83 -9.03 -27.17
N LEU A 339 -22.59 -9.00 -26.66
CA LEU A 339 -21.82 -7.78 -26.40
C LEU A 339 -22.58 -6.71 -25.57
N GLY A 340 -23.42 -7.17 -24.63
CA GLY A 340 -24.22 -6.28 -23.77
C GLY A 340 -25.60 -5.90 -24.33
N VAL A 341 -25.90 -6.27 -25.57
CA VAL A 341 -27.17 -6.01 -26.25
C VAL A 341 -28.04 -7.26 -26.22
N ASN A 342 -29.31 -7.13 -25.82
CA ASN A 342 -30.26 -8.25 -25.89
C ASN A 342 -30.88 -8.25 -27.29
N LEU A 343 -30.63 -9.30 -28.06
CA LEU A 343 -31.18 -9.51 -29.39
C LEU A 343 -32.27 -10.56 -29.30
N ASP A 344 -33.48 -10.19 -29.69
CA ASP A 344 -34.60 -11.13 -29.83
C ASP A 344 -34.67 -11.69 -31.26
N GLU A 345 -35.36 -12.83 -31.41
CA GLU A 345 -35.54 -13.52 -32.69
C GLU A 345 -36.18 -12.67 -33.82
N ASN A 346 -36.88 -11.59 -33.47
CA ASN A 346 -37.51 -10.67 -34.42
C ASN A 346 -36.72 -9.35 -34.58
N LEU A 347 -35.54 -9.24 -33.95
CA LEU A 347 -34.66 -8.07 -33.98
C LEU A 347 -35.39 -6.75 -33.65
N ASN A 348 -36.33 -6.76 -32.70
CA ASN A 348 -37.11 -5.57 -32.32
C ASN A 348 -36.52 -4.81 -31.12
N PHE A 349 -35.53 -5.38 -30.42
CA PHE A 349 -34.76 -4.78 -29.32
C PHE A 349 -35.61 -4.31 -28.13
N ARG A 350 -36.87 -4.72 -28.02
CA ARG A 350 -37.79 -4.22 -26.98
C ARG A 350 -37.27 -4.50 -25.58
N ASP A 351 -36.78 -5.72 -25.35
CA ASP A 351 -36.25 -6.12 -24.04
C ASP A 351 -34.93 -5.42 -23.71
N HIS A 352 -34.10 -5.15 -24.72
CA HIS A 352 -32.89 -4.34 -24.54
C HIS A 352 -33.25 -2.90 -24.13
N ILE A 353 -34.14 -2.24 -24.89
CA ILE A 353 -34.58 -0.87 -24.62
C ILE A 353 -35.22 -0.77 -23.24
N ARG A 354 -36.08 -1.72 -22.85
CA ARG A 354 -36.68 -1.77 -21.51
C ARG A 354 -35.61 -1.91 -20.42
N SER A 355 -34.62 -2.77 -20.63
CA SER A 355 -33.52 -3.00 -19.68
C SER A 355 -32.65 -1.75 -19.50
N VAL A 356 -32.26 -1.11 -20.60
CA VAL A 356 -31.51 0.16 -20.59
C VAL A 356 -32.34 1.26 -19.92
N GLY A 357 -33.62 1.39 -20.30
CA GLY A 357 -34.54 2.35 -19.69
C GLY A 357 -34.69 2.19 -18.18
N LYS A 358 -34.75 0.95 -17.67
CA LYS A 358 -34.79 0.66 -16.23
C LYS A 358 -33.51 1.11 -15.52
N LYS A 359 -32.33 0.86 -16.12
CA LYS A 359 -31.04 1.31 -15.57
C LYS A 359 -30.94 2.83 -15.53
N VAL A 360 -31.25 3.47 -16.66
CA VAL A 360 -31.26 4.95 -16.79
C VAL A 360 -32.26 5.57 -15.81
N GLY A 361 -33.46 5.01 -15.70
CA GLY A 361 -34.49 5.47 -14.75
C GLY A 361 -34.02 5.40 -13.30
N GLY A 362 -33.27 4.34 -12.92
CA GLY A 362 -32.67 4.21 -11.60
C GLY A 362 -31.65 5.33 -11.30
N VAL A 363 -30.76 5.60 -12.26
CA VAL A 363 -29.75 6.67 -12.14
C VAL A 363 -30.42 8.05 -12.07
N ILE A 364 -31.39 8.32 -12.95
CA ILE A 364 -32.18 9.56 -12.93
C ILE A 364 -32.91 9.72 -11.59
N GLY A 365 -33.48 8.64 -11.04
CA GLY A 365 -34.14 8.66 -9.75
C GLY A 365 -33.20 9.00 -8.57
N ILE A 366 -31.93 8.58 -8.63
CA ILE A 366 -30.90 8.99 -7.67
C ILE A 366 -30.53 10.46 -7.86
N LEU A 367 -30.21 10.86 -9.09
CA LEU A 367 -29.83 12.24 -9.41
C LEU A 367 -30.94 13.25 -9.05
N SER A 368 -32.20 12.89 -9.27
CA SER A 368 -33.37 13.73 -8.92
C SER A 368 -33.51 13.94 -7.41
N ARG A 369 -33.25 12.91 -6.58
CA ARG A 369 -33.28 13.03 -5.11
C ARG A 369 -32.11 13.84 -4.57
N LEU A 370 -30.95 13.70 -5.19
CA LEU A 370 -29.73 14.40 -4.79
C LEU A 370 -29.60 15.79 -5.44
N LYS A 371 -30.55 16.19 -6.29
CA LYS A 371 -30.47 17.43 -7.07
C LYS A 371 -30.33 18.69 -6.22
N ASN A 372 -30.87 18.72 -5.00
CA ASN A 372 -30.77 19.88 -4.12
C ASN A 372 -29.64 19.75 -3.09
N LEU A 373 -28.99 18.58 -3.02
CA LEU A 373 -27.97 18.26 -2.01
C LEU A 373 -26.55 18.31 -2.57
N ILE A 374 -26.39 18.28 -3.90
CA ILE A 374 -25.09 18.22 -4.56
C ILE A 374 -24.88 19.48 -5.42
N PRO A 375 -23.69 20.11 -5.39
CA PRO A 375 -23.31 21.20 -6.28
C PRO A 375 -23.34 20.83 -7.77
N VAL A 376 -23.57 21.82 -8.66
CA VAL A 376 -23.75 21.61 -10.11
C VAL A 376 -22.54 20.95 -10.77
N ASN A 377 -21.32 21.32 -10.38
CA ASN A 377 -20.08 20.73 -10.88
C ASN A 377 -19.97 19.23 -10.56
N ALA A 378 -20.38 18.80 -9.37
CA ALA A 378 -20.40 17.39 -9.00
C ALA A 378 -21.50 16.60 -9.75
N LYS A 379 -22.65 17.23 -10.10
CA LYS A 379 -23.65 16.60 -10.98
C LYS A 379 -23.13 16.40 -12.40
N LEU A 380 -22.37 17.35 -12.93
CA LEU A 380 -21.76 17.24 -14.27
C LEU A 380 -20.71 16.11 -14.32
N LEU A 381 -20.01 15.85 -13.21
CA LEU A 381 -19.11 14.70 -13.06
C LEU A 381 -19.84 13.35 -12.99
N LEU A 382 -21.05 13.30 -12.40
CA LEU A 382 -21.86 12.07 -12.33
C LEU A 382 -22.60 11.74 -13.63
N TYR A 383 -22.68 12.69 -14.56
CA TYR A 383 -23.35 12.54 -15.85
C TYR A 383 -22.40 12.14 -16.99
N LYS A 384 -21.12 12.50 -16.89
CA LYS A 384 -20.05 12.02 -17.78
C LYS A 384 -19.61 10.64 -17.35
#